data_AF-A0A7C3GBV0-F1
#
_entry.id   AF-A0A7C3GBV0-F1
#
_cell.length_a   1.000
_cell.length_b   1.000
_cell.length_c   1.000
_cell.angle_alpha   90.00
_cell.angle_beta   90.00
_cell.angle_gamma   90.00
#
_symmetry.space_group_name_H-M   'P 1'
#
loop_
_entity.id
_entity.type
_entity.pdbx_description
1 polymer ?
#
loop_
_entity_poly.entity_id
_entity_poly.type
_entity_poly.pdbx_seq_one_letter_code
_entity_poly.pdbx_strand_id
1 'polypeptide(L)'
;MNTFYIDKTKGTFSDELLAAGFIRLLEALLAQQGHATPSINQIDHGHYYKVVCTPPLDLTRVETETQPFALVPIVRTVKNAKKLSDLPPSPVYVIDYDKERDQRGAYFTAFKDLEKSAKAAWAKGEDHPAFASMPPDPHRDWDIFRLLNPMALIGYNSLMVQWYKIGQAGQIGALCKLTCELFAQTPNKVTATIQTRKSLAKEHNWLVVATASQFFNPSQGKGINKPLPNGVGLGNLKNFWLLEWLKAVGFYQIGITRLMKGVKDRKTYVPSVGRSDLIAQRDVYNLFRKRMPFAESAVRSDILTVIRYVLALIDHVEAAQAAAPTKQELTWLTMLGEQWRPADFVHGFHTVFYKDLGNAVTTMNISFLNLPNWIELRQPEDRAIYTAILEEYEQIVRQFAENKGEEIDLLQQFRDFIVADNLDPFFEFTTAYSSWLISQGEKKGGFPPRRLNVNNLRRLIMSSEPALSPILESKGFQNVAYAIRQSTVTAQYKRKQGDRRYDVRYGLGRDLVRQSQYSAEFVAALSDFMHKYNA
;
A
#
# COMPACT_ATOMS: atom_id res chain seq x y z
N MET A 1 32.09 3.77 -5.84
CA MET A 1 31.00 3.57 -6.82
C MET A 1 29.75 4.27 -6.30
N ASN A 2 29.13 5.13 -7.11
CA ASN A 2 28.01 5.98 -6.66
C ASN A 2 26.66 5.47 -7.19
N THR A 3 26.61 4.97 -8.43
CA THR A 3 25.35 4.68 -9.11
C THR A 3 25.21 3.20 -9.44
N PHE A 4 24.02 2.65 -9.21
CA PHE A 4 23.62 1.28 -9.54
C PHE A 4 22.35 1.27 -10.39
N TYR A 5 22.15 0.19 -11.13
CA TYR A 5 21.05 -0.02 -12.07
C TYR A 5 20.41 -1.39 -11.83
N ILE A 6 19.10 -1.41 -11.57
CA ILE A 6 18.36 -2.63 -11.23
C ILE A 6 17.29 -2.84 -12.29
N ASP A 7 17.49 -3.82 -13.18
CA ASP A 7 16.58 -4.06 -14.31
C ASP A 7 15.22 -4.60 -13.83
N LYS A 8 14.14 -4.10 -14.45
CA LYS A 8 12.79 -4.62 -14.25
C LYS A 8 12.54 -5.74 -15.25
N THR A 9 12.43 -6.98 -14.77
CA THR A 9 12.33 -8.16 -15.64
C THR A 9 10.99 -8.88 -15.51
N LYS A 10 10.20 -8.56 -14.49
CA LYS A 10 8.96 -9.28 -14.18
C LYS A 10 7.70 -8.46 -14.40
N GLY A 11 7.79 -7.13 -14.39
CA GLY A 11 6.62 -6.24 -14.48
C GLY A 11 5.64 -6.44 -13.32
N THR A 12 6.13 -6.86 -12.16
CA THR A 12 5.35 -7.11 -10.95
C THR A 12 6.11 -6.58 -9.74
N PHE A 13 5.51 -6.67 -8.54
CA PHE A 13 6.22 -6.29 -7.32
C PHE A 13 7.56 -7.02 -7.11
N SER A 14 7.83 -8.12 -7.81
CA SER A 14 9.11 -8.83 -7.73
C SER A 14 10.31 -7.90 -8.00
N ASP A 15 10.14 -6.95 -8.92
CA ASP A 15 11.17 -5.98 -9.29
C ASP A 15 11.35 -4.94 -8.17
N GLU A 16 10.26 -4.49 -7.55
CA GLU A 16 10.27 -3.56 -6.41
C GLU A 16 10.95 -4.16 -5.18
N LEU A 17 10.61 -5.41 -4.87
CA LEU A 17 11.21 -6.12 -3.75
C LEU A 17 12.70 -6.34 -3.97
N LEU A 18 13.12 -6.61 -5.21
CA LEU A 18 14.54 -6.74 -5.54
C LEU A 18 15.27 -5.41 -5.32
N ALA A 19 14.70 -4.31 -5.81
CA ALA A 19 15.28 -2.98 -5.65
C ALA A 19 15.41 -2.56 -4.18
N ALA A 20 14.32 -2.69 -3.41
CA ALA A 20 14.32 -2.37 -1.98
C ALA A 20 15.28 -3.26 -1.17
N GLY A 21 15.39 -4.54 -1.53
CA GLY A 21 16.35 -5.46 -0.93
C GLY A 21 17.80 -5.04 -1.15
N PHE A 22 18.12 -4.62 -2.38
CA PHE A 22 19.47 -4.16 -2.72
C PHE A 22 19.78 -2.81 -2.08
N ILE A 23 18.84 -1.87 -2.03
CA ILE A 23 19.00 -0.60 -1.31
C ILE A 23 19.30 -0.83 0.18
N ARG A 24 18.59 -1.77 0.82
CA ARG A 24 18.85 -2.13 2.22
C ARG A 24 20.23 -2.77 2.41
N LEU A 25 20.71 -3.52 1.42
CA LEU A 25 22.08 -4.04 1.40
C LEU A 25 23.11 -2.89 1.31
N LEU A 26 22.90 -1.93 0.40
CA LEU A 26 23.78 -0.77 0.25
C LEU A 26 23.86 0.06 1.54
N GLU A 27 22.74 0.32 2.20
CA GLU A 27 22.70 0.99 3.50
C GLU A 27 23.54 0.26 4.55
N ALA A 28 23.45 -1.07 4.62
CA ALA A 28 24.24 -1.86 5.56
C ALA A 28 25.74 -1.82 5.25
N LEU A 29 26.13 -1.86 3.97
CA LEU A 29 27.53 -1.77 3.56
C LEU A 29 28.12 -0.38 3.84
N LEU A 30 27.37 0.68 3.55
CA LEU A 30 27.77 2.05 3.86
C LEU A 30 27.91 2.28 5.37
N ALA A 31 27.02 1.70 6.18
CA ALA A 31 27.12 1.74 7.64
C ALA A 31 28.42 1.07 8.15
N GLN A 32 28.81 -0.07 7.56
CA GLN A 32 30.08 -0.73 7.90
C GLN A 32 31.31 0.08 7.45
N GLN A 33 31.16 0.95 6.45
CA GLN A 33 32.21 1.89 6.03
C GLN A 33 32.27 3.17 6.86
N GLY A 34 31.41 3.31 7.89
CA GLY A 34 31.35 4.46 8.79
C GLY A 34 30.27 5.49 8.46
N HIS A 35 29.38 5.20 7.50
CA HIS A 35 28.31 6.10 7.09
C HIS A 35 26.96 5.63 7.65
N ALA A 36 26.61 6.07 8.86
CA ALA A 36 25.41 5.59 9.58
C ALA A 36 24.09 6.02 8.92
N THR A 37 24.07 7.18 8.26
CA THR A 37 22.86 7.76 7.63
C THR A 37 23.18 8.20 6.19
N PRO A 38 23.47 7.25 5.28
CA PRO A 38 23.75 7.59 3.89
C PRO A 38 22.47 8.05 3.19
N SER A 39 22.57 9.03 2.29
CA SER A 39 21.47 9.32 1.37
C SER A 39 21.52 8.32 0.23
N ILE A 40 20.41 7.62 0.02
CA ILE A 40 20.26 6.63 -1.06
C ILE A 40 18.98 6.96 -1.81
N ASN A 41 19.15 7.50 -3.01
CA ASN A 41 18.05 7.93 -3.86
C ASN A 41 17.72 6.86 -4.88
N GLN A 42 16.44 6.55 -5.07
CA GLN A 42 15.90 5.67 -6.08
C GLN A 42 15.06 6.47 -7.07
N ILE A 43 15.31 6.28 -8.37
CA ILE A 43 14.56 6.90 -9.46
C ILE A 43 14.15 5.83 -10.46
N ASP A 44 12.88 5.82 -10.83
CA ASP A 44 12.35 5.00 -11.91
C ASP A 44 12.71 5.57 -13.29
N HIS A 45 13.31 4.74 -14.15
CA HIS A 45 13.59 5.04 -15.55
C HIS A 45 12.81 4.11 -16.51
N GLY A 46 11.70 3.53 -16.05
CA GLY A 46 10.84 2.62 -16.80
C GLY A 46 11.39 1.19 -16.78
N HIS A 47 12.46 0.91 -17.54
CA HIS A 47 13.02 -0.43 -17.68
C HIS A 47 13.97 -0.84 -16.54
N TYR A 48 14.43 0.12 -15.74
CA TYR A 48 15.32 -0.11 -14.61
C TYR A 48 15.11 0.96 -13.53
N TYR A 49 15.54 0.66 -12.31
CA TYR A 49 15.74 1.66 -11.26
C TYR A 49 17.17 2.15 -11.25
N LYS A 50 17.37 3.46 -11.20
CA LYS A 50 18.65 4.09 -10.90
C LYS A 50 18.73 4.33 -9.39
N VAL A 51 19.76 3.80 -8.75
CA VAL A 51 20.04 4.02 -7.33
C VAL A 51 21.33 4.81 -7.19
N VAL A 52 21.31 5.90 -6.43
CA VAL A 52 22.45 6.80 -6.23
C VAL A 52 22.76 6.90 -4.74
N CYS A 53 24.01 6.61 -4.35
CA CYS A 53 24.48 6.61 -2.97
C CYS A 53 25.38 7.81 -2.69
N THR A 54 25.02 8.60 -1.68
CA THR A 54 25.86 9.68 -1.16
C THR A 54 26.12 9.44 0.34
N PRO A 55 27.39 9.20 0.74
CA PRO A 55 28.59 9.14 -0.09
C PRO A 55 28.66 7.88 -0.98
N PRO A 56 29.56 7.86 -2.00
CA PRO A 56 29.77 6.68 -2.83
C PRO A 56 30.28 5.48 -2.01
N LEU A 57 29.79 4.27 -2.33
CA LEU A 57 30.27 3.03 -1.73
C LEU A 57 31.69 2.70 -2.22
N ASP A 58 32.64 2.46 -1.32
CA ASP A 58 33.97 2.00 -1.70
C ASP A 58 33.98 0.48 -1.93
N LEU A 59 33.96 0.06 -3.20
CA LEU A 59 33.94 -1.37 -3.56
C LEU A 59 35.21 -2.12 -3.14
N THR A 60 36.34 -1.44 -2.99
CA THR A 60 37.59 -2.11 -2.58
C THR A 60 37.51 -2.57 -1.14
N ARG A 61 36.87 -1.76 -0.28
CA ARG A 61 36.62 -2.06 1.12
C ARG A 61 35.49 -3.07 1.33
N VAL A 62 34.53 -3.18 0.41
CA VAL A 62 33.41 -4.14 0.53
C VAL A 62 33.90 -5.58 0.67
N GLU A 63 34.91 -6.00 -0.09
CA GLU A 63 35.37 -7.39 -0.04
C GLU A 63 36.14 -7.73 1.25
N THR A 64 36.95 -6.79 1.73
CA THR A 64 37.91 -7.01 2.82
C THR A 64 37.37 -6.62 4.20
N GLU A 65 36.50 -5.61 4.29
CA GLU A 65 36.06 -5.05 5.57
C GLU A 65 34.67 -5.52 5.99
N THR A 66 33.85 -6.04 5.05
CA THR A 66 32.47 -6.44 5.35
C THR A 66 32.43 -7.59 6.34
N GLN A 67 31.96 -7.31 7.55
CA GLN A 67 31.68 -8.28 8.59
C GLN A 67 30.32 -8.97 8.37
N PRO A 68 30.11 -10.20 8.87
CA PRO A 68 28.81 -10.87 8.81
C PRO A 68 27.68 -10.06 9.46
N PHE A 69 26.52 -10.03 8.81
CA PHE A 69 25.32 -9.35 9.29
C PHE A 69 24.04 -10.06 8.84
N ALA A 70 22.91 -9.71 9.46
CA ALA A 70 21.58 -10.12 9.03
C ALA A 70 20.71 -8.89 8.73
N LEU A 71 19.97 -8.96 7.62
CA LEU A 71 18.99 -7.93 7.24
C LEU A 71 17.55 -8.33 7.56
N VAL A 72 17.30 -9.64 7.68
CA VAL A 72 16.00 -10.22 8.01
C VAL A 72 16.21 -11.48 8.85
N PRO A 73 15.26 -11.83 9.73
CA PRO A 73 15.43 -12.93 10.68
C PRO A 73 15.12 -14.29 10.05
N ILE A 74 15.74 -15.34 10.59
CA ILE A 74 15.32 -16.73 10.43
C ILE A 74 14.13 -16.97 11.34
N VAL A 75 13.05 -17.54 10.82
CA VAL A 75 11.83 -17.77 11.61
C VAL A 75 11.86 -19.18 12.21
N ARG A 76 11.96 -19.26 13.54
CA ARG A 76 11.96 -20.50 14.29
C ARG A 76 10.56 -20.83 14.78
N THR A 77 10.18 -22.09 14.67
CA THR A 77 8.95 -22.69 15.22
C THR A 77 9.32 -23.92 16.03
N VAL A 78 8.40 -24.40 16.87
CA VAL A 78 8.59 -25.67 17.60
C VAL A 78 8.98 -26.83 16.65
N LYS A 79 8.44 -26.84 15.42
CA LYS A 79 8.66 -27.91 14.44
C LYS A 79 10.06 -27.90 13.80
N ASN A 80 10.69 -26.73 13.69
CA ASN A 80 12.00 -26.61 13.03
C ASN A 80 13.17 -26.32 13.99
N ALA A 81 12.90 -26.05 15.27
CA ALA A 81 13.91 -25.66 16.26
C ALA A 81 15.11 -26.62 16.32
N LYS A 82 14.89 -27.94 16.28
CA LYS A 82 15.97 -28.94 16.28
C LYS A 82 16.91 -28.84 15.06
N LYS A 83 16.41 -28.37 13.92
CA LYS A 83 17.23 -28.19 12.69
C LYS A 83 17.97 -26.85 12.66
N LEU A 84 17.70 -25.97 13.63
CA LEU A 84 18.22 -24.61 13.73
C LEU A 84 19.01 -24.40 15.03
N SER A 85 19.46 -25.48 15.69
CA SER A 85 20.15 -25.45 16.99
C SER A 85 21.46 -24.68 16.98
N ASP A 86 22.13 -24.64 15.83
CA ASP A 86 23.50 -24.10 15.69
C ASP A 86 23.49 -22.58 15.41
N LEU A 87 22.32 -21.95 15.45
CA LEU A 87 22.16 -20.52 15.23
C LEU A 87 22.27 -19.75 16.55
N PRO A 88 22.85 -18.54 16.54
CA PRO A 88 22.94 -17.72 17.74
C PRO A 88 21.53 -17.36 18.23
N PRO A 89 21.26 -17.40 19.55
CA PRO A 89 19.98 -17.01 20.13
C PRO A 89 19.85 -15.48 20.18
N SER A 90 19.99 -14.82 19.03
CA SER A 90 19.87 -13.37 18.88
C SER A 90 18.64 -13.02 18.06
N PRO A 91 17.79 -12.08 18.50
CA PRO A 91 16.60 -11.65 17.75
C PRO A 91 16.95 -11.01 16.40
N VAL A 92 18.20 -10.58 16.21
CA VAL A 92 18.73 -10.11 14.91
C VAL A 92 18.78 -11.25 13.90
N TYR A 93 19.07 -12.46 14.36
CA TYR A 93 19.24 -13.65 13.50
C TYR A 93 18.04 -14.58 13.53
N VAL A 94 17.35 -14.70 14.67
CA VAL A 94 16.30 -15.69 14.89
C VAL A 94 15.10 -15.07 15.62
N ILE A 95 13.92 -15.16 15.01
CA ILE A 95 12.64 -14.81 15.63
C ILE A 95 11.89 -16.08 16.01
N ASP A 96 11.28 -16.08 17.20
CA ASP A 96 10.44 -17.18 17.68
C ASP A 96 8.97 -16.94 17.32
N TYR A 97 8.47 -17.66 16.31
CA TYR A 97 7.12 -17.47 15.76
C TYR A 97 6.03 -17.65 16.82
N ASP A 98 6.17 -18.67 17.66
CA ASP A 98 5.13 -19.03 18.63
C ASP A 98 5.04 -17.97 19.73
N LYS A 99 6.20 -17.44 20.19
CA LYS A 99 6.24 -16.30 21.11
C LYS A 99 5.57 -15.05 20.51
N GLU A 100 5.90 -14.71 19.27
CA GLU A 100 5.31 -13.53 18.60
C GLU A 100 3.80 -13.68 18.37
N ARG A 101 3.33 -14.91 18.09
CA ARG A 101 1.91 -15.22 17.98
C ARG A 101 1.18 -14.94 19.29
N ASP A 102 1.74 -15.43 20.39
CA ASP A 102 1.11 -15.36 21.70
C ASP A 102 1.12 -13.91 22.22
N GLN A 103 2.22 -13.17 22.03
CA GLN A 103 2.30 -11.73 22.32
C GLN A 103 1.23 -10.93 21.56
N ARG A 104 1.09 -11.19 20.26
CA ARG A 104 0.02 -10.56 19.47
C ARG A 104 -1.36 -10.93 20.01
N GLY A 105 -1.58 -12.20 20.34
CA GLY A 105 -2.84 -12.68 20.90
C GLY A 105 -3.22 -11.94 22.18
N ALA A 106 -2.25 -11.78 23.09
CA ALA A 106 -2.40 -11.03 24.33
C ALA A 106 -2.73 -9.55 24.06
N TYR A 107 -1.97 -8.88 23.18
CA TYR A 107 -2.20 -7.47 22.83
C TYR A 107 -3.62 -7.22 22.32
N PHE A 108 -4.09 -7.99 21.33
CA PHE A 108 -5.44 -7.76 20.78
C PHE A 108 -6.57 -8.22 21.68
N THR A 109 -6.30 -9.11 22.64
CA THR A 109 -7.26 -9.42 23.70
C THR A 109 -7.41 -8.23 24.62
N ALA A 110 -6.30 -7.70 25.15
CA ALA A 110 -6.29 -6.51 25.98
C ALA A 110 -6.91 -5.29 25.27
N PHE A 111 -6.60 -5.09 23.98
CA PHE A 111 -7.17 -4.00 23.17
C PHE A 111 -8.69 -4.09 23.06
N LYS A 112 -9.27 -5.29 22.97
CA LYS A 112 -10.72 -5.48 22.93
C LYS A 112 -11.38 -5.09 24.24
N ASP A 113 -10.68 -5.28 25.36
CA ASP A 113 -11.19 -5.01 26.70
C ASP A 113 -11.04 -3.54 27.11
N LEU A 114 -10.30 -2.73 26.33
CA LEU A 114 -10.23 -1.28 26.52
C LEU A 114 -11.61 -0.62 26.46
N GLU A 115 -11.82 0.36 27.33
CA GLU A 115 -13.00 1.21 27.33
C GLU A 115 -13.09 2.10 26.07
N LYS A 116 -14.27 2.69 25.82
CA LYS A 116 -14.53 3.48 24.61
C LYS A 116 -13.66 4.73 24.52
N SER A 117 -13.41 5.41 25.64
CA SER A 117 -12.50 6.57 25.74
C SER A 117 -11.08 6.20 25.32
N ALA A 118 -10.53 5.10 25.85
CA ALA A 118 -9.21 4.60 25.49
C ALA A 118 -9.13 4.23 24.00
N LYS A 119 -10.14 3.56 23.45
CA LYS A 119 -10.20 3.24 22.01
C LYS A 119 -10.29 4.49 21.14
N ALA A 120 -11.00 5.53 21.59
CA ALA A 120 -11.09 6.80 20.89
C ALA A 120 -9.77 7.57 20.93
N ALA A 121 -9.10 7.62 22.08
CA ALA A 121 -7.77 8.21 22.23
C ALA A 121 -6.74 7.51 21.34
N TRP A 122 -6.74 6.16 21.34
CA TRP A 122 -5.88 5.36 20.47
C TRP A 122 -6.12 5.67 18.99
N ALA A 123 -7.38 5.82 18.58
CA ALA A 123 -7.72 6.14 17.18
C ALA A 123 -7.24 7.53 16.74
N LYS A 124 -6.96 8.43 17.69
CA LYS A 124 -6.42 9.78 17.46
C LYS A 124 -4.92 9.88 17.73
N GLY A 125 -4.29 8.83 18.27
CA GLY A 125 -2.92 8.88 18.73
C GLY A 125 -2.71 9.74 19.98
N GLU A 126 -3.76 9.94 20.79
CA GLU A 126 -3.70 10.66 22.08
C GLU A 126 -3.30 9.68 23.19
N ASP A 127 -2.58 10.16 24.22
CA ASP A 127 -2.24 9.35 25.39
C ASP A 127 -3.47 8.99 26.24
N HIS A 128 -3.42 7.83 26.91
CA HIS A 128 -4.47 7.38 27.82
C HIS A 128 -3.89 6.50 28.94
N PRO A 129 -4.32 6.66 30.22
CA PRO A 129 -3.80 5.87 31.33
C PRO A 129 -3.90 4.35 31.13
N ALA A 130 -4.96 3.89 30.46
CA ALA A 130 -5.17 2.47 30.14
C ALA A 130 -4.08 1.84 29.25
N PHE A 131 -3.27 2.64 28.56
CA PHE A 131 -2.17 2.12 27.73
C PHE A 131 -0.98 1.66 28.57
N ALA A 132 -0.81 2.16 29.80
CA ALA A 132 0.29 1.75 30.68
C ALA A 132 0.22 0.25 31.06
N SER A 133 -0.98 -0.34 31.07
CA SER A 133 -1.22 -1.76 31.34
C SER A 133 -1.30 -2.64 30.10
N MET A 134 -1.12 -2.07 28.89
CA MET A 134 -1.21 -2.85 27.66
C MET A 134 0.01 -3.78 27.52
N PRO A 135 -0.19 -5.00 27.00
CA PRO A 135 0.93 -5.82 26.55
C PRO A 135 1.78 -5.06 25.51
N PRO A 136 3.05 -5.45 25.31
CA PRO A 136 3.88 -4.86 24.28
C PRO A 136 3.21 -4.95 22.89
N ASP A 137 3.43 -3.94 22.07
CA ASP A 137 2.93 -3.91 20.70
C ASP A 137 3.31 -5.19 19.94
N PRO A 138 2.43 -5.69 19.05
CA PRO A 138 2.77 -6.81 18.19
C PRO A 138 4.00 -6.47 17.35
N HIS A 139 4.89 -7.44 17.14
CA HIS A 139 6.05 -7.23 16.28
C HIS A 139 5.63 -6.68 14.93
N ARG A 140 6.35 -5.63 14.48
CA ARG A 140 5.98 -4.88 13.26
C ARG A 140 5.75 -5.81 12.07
N ASP A 141 6.63 -6.79 11.88
CA ASP A 141 6.65 -7.73 10.75
C ASP A 141 5.83 -9.02 10.97
N TRP A 142 4.95 -9.03 11.98
CA TRP A 142 4.09 -10.17 12.30
C TRP A 142 3.37 -10.75 11.07
N ASP A 143 2.82 -9.91 10.21
CA ASP A 143 2.08 -10.39 9.04
C ASP A 143 2.97 -11.12 8.03
N ILE A 144 4.26 -10.79 7.97
CA ILE A 144 5.24 -11.52 7.17
C ILE A 144 5.52 -12.88 7.82
N PHE A 145 5.71 -12.95 9.14
CA PHE A 145 5.92 -14.22 9.83
C PHE A 145 4.73 -15.17 9.63
N ARG A 146 3.51 -14.65 9.75
CA ARG A 146 2.27 -15.38 9.52
C ARG A 146 2.09 -15.81 8.06
N LEU A 147 2.52 -14.99 7.10
CA LEU A 147 2.57 -15.37 5.69
C LEU A 147 3.49 -16.58 5.47
N LEU A 148 4.65 -16.60 6.13
CA LEU A 148 5.67 -17.62 5.93
C LEU A 148 5.27 -18.98 6.53
N ASN A 149 4.70 -18.99 7.73
CA ASN A 149 4.38 -20.22 8.45
C ASN A 149 2.96 -20.75 8.11
N PRO A 150 2.78 -22.04 7.72
CA PRO A 150 3.81 -23.08 7.54
C PRO A 150 4.34 -23.22 6.11
N MET A 151 3.57 -22.76 5.11
CA MET A 151 3.73 -23.18 3.71
C MET A 151 5.04 -22.74 3.05
N ALA A 152 5.57 -21.60 3.47
CA ALA A 152 6.67 -20.91 2.84
C ALA A 152 7.96 -20.95 3.67
N LEU A 153 7.86 -21.40 4.92
CA LEU A 153 8.88 -21.29 5.94
C LEU A 153 10.19 -22.00 5.57
N ILE A 154 10.10 -23.20 5.00
CA ILE A 154 11.28 -24.00 4.65
C ILE A 154 12.11 -23.30 3.57
N GLY A 155 11.45 -22.85 2.49
CA GLY A 155 12.11 -22.16 1.39
C GLY A 155 12.65 -20.78 1.79
N TYR A 156 11.94 -20.07 2.66
CA TYR A 156 12.43 -18.80 3.21
C TYR A 156 13.66 -19.00 4.11
N ASN A 157 13.59 -19.92 5.08
CA ASN A 157 14.69 -20.12 6.03
C ASN A 157 15.94 -20.65 5.34
N SER A 158 15.84 -21.43 4.26
CA SER A 158 17.03 -21.91 3.54
C SER A 158 17.86 -20.76 2.97
N LEU A 159 17.22 -19.70 2.47
CA LEU A 159 17.91 -18.48 2.00
C LEU A 159 18.65 -17.78 3.14
N MET A 160 17.99 -17.62 4.29
CA MET A 160 18.55 -16.91 5.45
C MET A 160 19.68 -17.68 6.13
N VAL A 161 19.51 -19.00 6.27
CA VAL A 161 20.56 -19.89 6.77
C VAL A 161 21.77 -19.90 5.84
N GLN A 162 21.57 -19.86 4.52
CA GLN A 162 22.68 -19.76 3.58
C GLN A 162 23.44 -18.45 3.71
N TRP A 163 22.75 -17.31 3.78
CA TRP A 163 23.37 -16.02 4.01
C TRP A 163 24.24 -16.02 5.27
N TYR A 164 23.71 -16.56 6.37
CA TYR A 164 24.44 -16.74 7.62
C TYR A 164 25.69 -17.60 7.46
N LYS A 165 25.58 -18.77 6.82
CA LYS A 165 26.70 -19.70 6.59
C LYS A 165 27.82 -19.09 5.74
N ILE A 166 27.47 -18.28 4.74
CA ILE A 166 28.44 -17.54 3.91
C ILE A 166 29.20 -16.53 4.77
N GLY A 167 28.50 -15.86 5.70
CA GLY A 167 29.12 -15.01 6.72
C GLY A 167 30.13 -15.75 7.59
N GLN A 168 29.74 -16.91 8.12
CA GLN A 168 30.63 -17.74 8.95
C GLN A 168 31.87 -18.25 8.18
N ALA A 169 31.74 -18.45 6.86
CA ALA A 169 32.85 -18.83 6.01
C ALA A 169 33.75 -17.65 5.58
N GLY A 170 33.48 -16.42 6.04
CA GLY A 170 34.25 -15.22 5.66
C GLY A 170 34.06 -14.78 4.21
N GLN A 171 33.02 -15.28 3.51
CA GLN A 171 32.79 -15.03 2.08
C GLN A 171 31.75 -13.94 1.80
N ILE A 172 31.30 -13.24 2.85
CA ILE A 172 30.21 -12.27 2.76
C ILE A 172 30.61 -11.01 1.99
N GLY A 173 31.83 -10.48 2.22
CA GLY A 173 32.34 -9.32 1.50
C GLY A 173 32.44 -9.57 0.00
N ALA A 174 33.04 -10.69 -0.39
CA ALA A 174 33.10 -11.10 -1.80
C ALA A 174 31.69 -11.22 -2.42
N LEU A 175 30.71 -11.76 -1.69
CA LEU A 175 29.33 -11.88 -2.18
C LEU A 175 28.68 -10.50 -2.37
N CYS A 176 28.88 -9.59 -1.41
CA CYS A 176 28.37 -8.22 -1.48
C CYS A 176 28.98 -7.46 -2.65
N LYS A 177 30.30 -7.58 -2.86
CA LYS A 177 31.00 -6.98 -4.02
C LYS A 177 30.43 -7.49 -5.34
N LEU A 178 30.29 -8.81 -5.49
CA LEU A 178 29.69 -9.41 -6.68
C LEU A 178 28.24 -8.92 -6.92
N THR A 179 27.47 -8.70 -5.85
CA THR A 179 26.11 -8.16 -5.93
C THR A 179 26.13 -6.72 -6.44
N CYS A 180 27.07 -5.91 -5.95
CA CYS A 180 27.27 -4.54 -6.42
C CYS A 180 27.68 -4.50 -7.90
N GLU A 181 28.57 -5.40 -8.32
CA GLU A 181 29.00 -5.55 -9.72
C GLU A 181 27.87 -5.99 -10.64
N LEU A 182 26.98 -6.89 -10.17
CA LEU A 182 25.79 -7.31 -10.92
C LEU A 182 24.91 -6.12 -11.30
N PHE A 183 24.74 -5.18 -10.37
CA PHE A 183 23.93 -3.97 -10.55
C PHE A 183 24.74 -2.75 -10.98
N ALA A 184 25.99 -2.92 -11.42
CA ALA A 184 26.83 -1.79 -11.83
C ALA A 184 26.46 -1.20 -13.19
N GLN A 185 25.78 -1.98 -14.03
CA GLN A 185 25.36 -1.58 -15.36
C GLN A 185 24.07 -2.31 -15.74
N THR A 186 23.32 -1.72 -16.65
CA THR A 186 22.22 -2.37 -17.37
C THR A 186 22.71 -2.79 -18.77
N PRO A 187 22.36 -4.00 -19.26
CA PRO A 187 21.58 -5.03 -18.58
C PRO A 187 22.37 -5.77 -17.49
N ASN A 188 21.69 -6.15 -16.41
CA ASN A 188 22.23 -6.92 -15.29
C ASN A 188 22.60 -8.35 -15.74
N LYS A 189 23.88 -8.71 -15.63
CA LYS A 189 24.44 -9.97 -16.15
C LYS A 189 24.22 -11.18 -15.24
N VAL A 190 22.97 -11.46 -14.86
CA VAL A 190 22.60 -12.50 -13.88
C VAL A 190 23.21 -13.88 -14.21
N THR A 191 23.15 -14.32 -15.46
CA THR A 191 23.69 -15.63 -15.87
C THR A 191 25.21 -15.73 -15.68
N ALA A 192 25.96 -14.66 -15.98
CA ALA A 192 27.40 -14.62 -15.77
C ALA A 192 27.76 -14.63 -14.27
N THR A 193 27.00 -13.91 -13.45
CA THR A 193 27.14 -13.90 -12.00
C THR A 193 26.91 -15.29 -11.40
N ILE A 194 25.89 -16.02 -11.86
CA ILE A 194 25.63 -17.41 -11.45
C ILE A 194 26.82 -18.30 -11.79
N GLN A 195 27.35 -18.20 -13.01
CA GLN A 195 28.46 -19.04 -13.46
C GLN A 195 29.73 -18.79 -12.62
N THR A 196 30.02 -17.53 -12.30
CA THR A 196 31.16 -17.13 -11.46
C THR A 196 31.09 -17.77 -10.07
N ARG A 197 29.89 -17.94 -9.50
CA ARG A 197 29.71 -18.50 -8.15
C ARG A 197 29.54 -20.01 -8.09
N LYS A 198 29.34 -20.66 -9.23
CA LYS A 198 28.97 -22.09 -9.27
C LYS A 198 30.03 -23.00 -8.65
N SER A 199 31.32 -22.72 -8.89
CA SER A 199 32.42 -23.51 -8.35
C SER A 199 32.53 -23.40 -6.82
N LEU A 200 32.52 -22.18 -6.29
CA LEU A 200 32.57 -21.92 -4.84
C LEU A 200 31.33 -22.47 -4.11
N ALA A 201 30.15 -22.35 -4.73
CA ALA A 201 28.93 -22.92 -4.18
C ALA A 201 28.99 -24.46 -4.12
N LYS A 202 29.64 -25.11 -5.09
CA LYS A 202 29.84 -26.57 -5.08
C LYS A 202 30.78 -27.01 -3.96
N GLU A 203 31.87 -26.28 -3.74
CA GLU A 203 32.85 -26.55 -2.68
C GLU A 203 32.22 -26.53 -1.28
N HIS A 204 31.38 -25.54 -1.00
CA HIS A 204 30.74 -25.38 0.32
C HIS A 204 29.32 -25.96 0.41
N ASN A 205 28.85 -26.66 -0.63
CA ASN A 205 27.48 -27.17 -0.73
C ASN A 205 26.39 -26.09 -0.47
N TRP A 206 26.58 -24.90 -1.06
CA TRP A 206 25.65 -23.79 -1.01
C TRP A 206 24.64 -23.84 -2.15
N LEU A 207 23.46 -23.24 -1.97
CA LEU A 207 22.49 -23.14 -3.05
C LEU A 207 23.04 -22.22 -4.14
N VAL A 208 22.92 -22.67 -5.39
CA VAL A 208 23.08 -21.80 -6.57
C VAL A 208 21.73 -21.23 -6.98
N VAL A 209 20.67 -22.01 -6.83
CA VAL A 209 19.30 -21.62 -7.17
C VAL A 209 18.35 -21.97 -6.04
N ALA A 210 17.29 -21.18 -5.88
CA ALA A 210 16.23 -21.41 -4.92
C ALA A 210 14.88 -21.48 -5.64
N THR A 211 13.90 -22.12 -5.00
CA THR A 211 12.51 -22.04 -5.45
C THR A 211 12.04 -20.60 -5.39
N ALA A 212 11.61 -20.09 -6.53
CA ALA A 212 11.08 -18.76 -6.66
C ALA A 212 9.66 -18.73 -6.11
N SER A 213 9.52 -18.15 -4.93
CA SER A 213 8.27 -18.28 -4.20
C SER A 213 7.20 -17.34 -4.72
N GLN A 214 5.94 -17.78 -4.76
CA GLN A 214 4.79 -17.01 -5.26
C GLN A 214 4.48 -15.74 -4.46
N PHE A 215 4.93 -15.66 -3.21
CA PHE A 215 4.78 -14.45 -2.40
C PHE A 215 5.84 -13.38 -2.70
N PHE A 216 6.95 -13.73 -3.37
CA PHE A 216 7.92 -12.78 -3.92
C PHE A 216 7.80 -12.63 -5.44
N ASN A 217 7.23 -13.63 -6.12
CA ASN A 217 7.11 -13.74 -7.56
C ASN A 217 5.66 -14.12 -7.93
N PRO A 218 4.72 -13.18 -7.88
CA PRO A 218 3.30 -13.50 -8.01
C PRO A 218 2.93 -14.00 -9.41
N SER A 219 3.62 -13.54 -10.46
CA SER A 219 3.47 -14.05 -11.83
C SER A 219 3.93 -15.50 -12.00
N GLN A 220 4.62 -16.07 -11.01
CA GLN A 220 5.08 -17.45 -11.01
C GLN A 220 4.09 -18.40 -10.31
N GLY A 221 2.87 -17.91 -10.04
CA GLY A 221 1.75 -18.70 -9.55
C GLY A 221 1.38 -19.88 -10.45
N LYS A 222 1.07 -21.03 -9.85
CA LYS A 222 0.44 -22.15 -10.57
C LYS A 222 -0.89 -21.66 -11.15
N GLY A 223 -1.04 -21.68 -12.47
CA GLY A 223 -2.26 -21.27 -13.19
C GLY A 223 -2.19 -19.95 -13.98
N ILE A 224 -1.19 -19.08 -13.74
CA ILE A 224 -1.05 -17.79 -14.46
C ILE A 224 -0.22 -17.94 -15.76
N ASN A 225 0.65 -18.94 -15.85
CA ASN A 225 1.61 -19.08 -16.97
C ASN A 225 1.17 -20.01 -18.12
N LYS A 226 -0.12 -20.04 -18.50
CA LYS A 226 -0.54 -20.63 -19.79
C LYS A 226 -1.77 -19.91 -20.39
N PRO A 227 -1.74 -19.54 -21.69
CA PRO A 227 -2.94 -19.17 -22.45
C PRO A 227 -3.93 -20.33 -22.65
N LEU A 228 -3.49 -21.59 -22.55
CA LEU A 228 -4.34 -22.79 -22.59
C LEU A 228 -3.85 -23.89 -21.63
N PRO A 229 -4.75 -24.54 -20.85
CA PRO A 229 -4.39 -25.51 -19.82
C PRO A 229 -4.11 -26.92 -20.38
N ASN A 230 -3.06 -27.11 -21.18
CA ASN A 230 -2.66 -28.43 -21.67
C ASN A 230 -1.53 -29.05 -20.84
N GLY A 231 -1.87 -29.64 -19.69
CA GLY A 231 -0.98 -30.56 -18.96
C GLY A 231 -0.80 -30.26 -17.46
N VAL A 232 -0.72 -31.34 -16.67
CA VAL A 232 -0.56 -31.35 -15.22
C VAL A 232 0.89 -31.05 -14.84
N GLY A 233 1.12 -29.94 -14.13
CA GLY A 233 2.30 -29.72 -13.30
C GLY A 233 3.43 -28.91 -13.94
N LEU A 234 3.36 -27.58 -13.87
CA LEU A 234 4.59 -26.79 -13.78
C LEU A 234 5.15 -27.00 -12.36
N GLY A 235 6.31 -27.65 -12.27
CA GLY A 235 7.11 -27.69 -11.06
C GLY A 235 7.48 -26.28 -10.60
N ASN A 236 7.92 -26.15 -9.35
CA ASN A 236 8.33 -24.85 -8.81
C ASN A 236 9.44 -24.23 -9.68
N LEU A 237 9.25 -23.00 -10.15
CA LEU A 237 10.28 -22.26 -10.87
C LEU A 237 11.48 -22.00 -9.96
N LYS A 238 12.68 -22.00 -10.54
CA LYS A 238 13.93 -21.76 -9.82
C LYS A 238 14.55 -20.45 -10.30
N ASN A 239 15.00 -19.62 -9.36
CA ASN A 239 15.72 -18.39 -9.62
C ASN A 239 17.08 -18.42 -8.91
N PHE A 240 17.97 -17.48 -9.26
CA PHE A 240 19.21 -17.26 -8.49
C PHE A 240 18.86 -16.97 -7.03
N TRP A 241 19.42 -17.75 -6.10
CA TRP A 241 19.02 -17.69 -4.68
C TRP A 241 19.22 -16.30 -4.08
N LEU A 242 20.27 -15.58 -4.50
CA LEU A 242 20.61 -14.27 -3.97
C LEU A 242 19.56 -13.21 -4.34
N LEU A 243 18.99 -13.29 -5.55
CA LEU A 243 17.89 -12.40 -5.94
C LEU A 243 16.61 -12.71 -5.14
N GLU A 244 16.35 -13.99 -4.83
CA GLU A 244 15.24 -14.36 -3.95
C GLU A 244 15.48 -13.92 -2.50
N TRP A 245 16.73 -13.96 -2.03
CA TRP A 245 17.11 -13.41 -0.74
C TRP A 245 16.92 -11.89 -0.70
N LEU A 246 17.35 -11.15 -1.73
CA LEU A 246 17.13 -9.71 -1.82
C LEU A 246 15.64 -9.37 -1.83
N LYS A 247 14.81 -10.10 -2.60
CA LYS A 247 13.35 -9.90 -2.57
C LYS A 247 12.77 -10.14 -1.18
N ALA A 248 13.27 -11.16 -0.46
CA ALA A 248 12.88 -11.37 0.92
C ALA A 248 13.24 -10.18 1.81
N VAL A 249 14.45 -9.64 1.68
CA VAL A 249 14.86 -8.41 2.38
C VAL A 249 13.95 -7.24 2.04
N GLY A 250 13.70 -6.99 0.75
CA GLY A 250 12.83 -5.91 0.29
C GLY A 250 11.39 -6.06 0.79
N PHE A 251 10.89 -7.29 0.95
CA PHE A 251 9.55 -7.53 1.48
C PHE A 251 9.39 -7.04 2.92
N TYR A 252 10.43 -7.15 3.74
CA TYR A 252 10.43 -6.55 5.09
C TYR A 252 10.53 -5.01 5.06
N GLN A 253 11.10 -4.44 4.00
CA GLN A 253 11.26 -2.99 3.88
C GLN A 253 10.00 -2.29 3.39
N ILE A 254 9.33 -2.84 2.38
CA ILE A 254 8.25 -2.14 1.65
C ILE A 254 6.98 -2.98 1.45
N GLY A 255 7.00 -4.26 1.81
CA GLY A 255 5.86 -5.17 1.60
C GLY A 255 4.84 -5.13 2.74
N ILE A 256 3.58 -4.84 2.40
CA ILE A 256 2.45 -5.00 3.33
C ILE A 256 1.62 -6.17 2.91
N THR A 257 1.39 -7.11 3.83
CA THR A 257 0.49 -8.23 3.61
C THR A 257 -0.51 -8.33 4.75
N ARG A 258 -1.78 -8.58 4.43
CA ARG A 258 -2.87 -8.64 5.41
C ARG A 258 -3.84 -9.76 5.06
N LEU A 259 -4.38 -10.42 6.08
CA LEU A 259 -5.60 -11.21 5.89
C LEU A 259 -6.79 -10.29 5.67
N MET A 260 -7.71 -10.71 4.81
CA MET A 260 -8.94 -9.99 4.56
C MET A 260 -9.94 -10.25 5.69
N LYS A 261 -10.75 -9.25 6.00
CA LYS A 261 -11.72 -9.33 7.09
C LYS A 261 -12.76 -10.42 6.84
N GLY A 262 -12.95 -11.30 7.83
CA GLY A 262 -13.98 -12.33 7.80
C GLY A 262 -13.65 -13.58 6.97
N VAL A 263 -12.50 -13.62 6.30
CA VAL A 263 -12.04 -14.77 5.50
C VAL A 263 -10.55 -15.03 5.74
N LYS A 264 -10.03 -16.16 5.27
CA LYS A 264 -8.60 -16.49 5.35
C LYS A 264 -7.80 -16.04 4.12
N ASP A 265 -8.47 -15.39 3.17
CA ASP A 265 -7.83 -14.80 2.00
C ASP A 265 -6.85 -13.70 2.41
N ARG A 266 -5.88 -13.43 1.54
CA ARG A 266 -4.80 -12.48 1.82
C ARG A 266 -4.61 -11.52 0.65
N LYS A 267 -4.20 -10.30 0.96
CA LYS A 267 -3.76 -9.34 -0.04
C LYS A 267 -2.40 -8.78 0.33
N THR A 268 -1.56 -8.63 -0.69
CA THR A 268 -0.22 -8.05 -0.57
C THR A 268 -0.14 -6.80 -1.42
N TYR A 269 0.44 -5.75 -0.85
CA TYR A 269 0.66 -4.44 -1.45
C TYR A 269 2.15 -4.14 -1.39
N VAL A 270 2.72 -3.72 -2.52
CA VAL A 270 4.11 -3.29 -2.61
C VAL A 270 4.15 -1.98 -3.39
N PRO A 271 4.68 -0.88 -2.83
CA PRO A 271 4.72 0.40 -3.51
C PRO A 271 5.67 0.32 -4.71
N SER A 272 5.26 0.93 -5.82
CA SER A 272 6.12 1.14 -7.00
C SER A 272 6.71 2.53 -6.93
N VAL A 273 8.02 2.60 -6.72
CA VAL A 273 8.74 3.85 -6.47
C VAL A 273 8.82 4.67 -7.75
N GLY A 274 8.53 5.96 -7.65
CA GLY A 274 8.82 6.93 -8.71
C GLY A 274 10.18 7.61 -8.44
N ARG A 275 10.20 8.59 -7.55
CA ARG A 275 11.40 9.31 -7.10
C ARG A 275 11.40 9.40 -5.57
N SER A 276 12.31 8.72 -4.90
CA SER A 276 12.37 8.74 -3.43
C SER A 276 13.79 8.65 -2.87
N ASP A 277 13.93 9.12 -1.63
CA ASP A 277 15.07 8.81 -0.76
C ASP A 277 14.69 7.69 0.22
N LEU A 278 15.67 6.86 0.61
CA LEU A 278 15.46 5.73 1.52
C LEU A 278 14.85 6.12 2.88
N ILE A 279 15.31 7.22 3.50
CA ILE A 279 14.84 7.65 4.81
C ILE A 279 13.40 8.13 4.69
N ALA A 280 13.12 9.00 3.72
CA ALA A 280 11.77 9.48 3.45
C ALA A 280 10.81 8.32 3.16
N GLN A 281 11.22 7.35 2.33
CA GLN A 281 10.42 6.16 2.02
C GLN A 281 10.11 5.34 3.28
N ARG A 282 11.12 5.13 4.14
CA ARG A 282 10.96 4.38 5.40
C ARG A 282 9.99 5.08 6.34
N ASP A 283 10.09 6.40 6.47
CA ASP A 283 9.26 7.18 7.38
C ASP A 283 7.80 7.23 6.92
N VAL A 284 7.57 7.52 5.63
CA VAL A 284 6.23 7.47 5.03
C VAL A 284 5.63 6.06 5.17
N TYR A 285 6.42 5.02 4.90
CA TYR A 285 5.96 3.64 5.03
C TYR A 285 5.61 3.28 6.49
N ASN A 286 6.39 3.74 7.47
CA ASN A 286 6.10 3.52 8.88
C ASN A 286 4.79 4.21 9.32
N LEU A 287 4.59 5.47 8.89
CA LEU A 287 3.33 6.20 9.12
C LEU A 287 2.15 5.47 8.46
N PHE A 288 2.31 5.03 7.22
CA PHE A 288 1.29 4.28 6.50
C PHE A 288 0.92 2.96 7.22
N ARG A 289 1.91 2.19 7.70
CA ARG A 289 1.66 0.93 8.45
C ARG A 289 0.84 1.19 9.71
N LYS A 290 1.14 2.26 10.44
CA LYS A 290 0.38 2.68 11.63
C LYS A 290 -1.08 3.02 11.28
N ARG A 291 -1.31 3.64 10.12
CA ARG A 291 -2.66 3.93 9.58
C ARG A 291 -3.41 2.68 9.09
N MET A 292 -2.75 1.52 8.94
CA MET A 292 -3.36 0.25 8.50
C MET A 292 -3.48 -0.82 9.61
N PRO A 293 -4.00 -0.53 10.81
CA PRO A 293 -3.86 -1.43 11.97
C PRO A 293 -4.75 -2.69 11.92
N PHE A 294 -5.85 -2.64 11.17
CA PHE A 294 -6.87 -3.69 11.15
C PHE A 294 -7.02 -4.33 9.77
N ALA A 295 -7.51 -5.57 9.76
CA ALA A 295 -7.93 -6.25 8.55
C ALA A 295 -9.20 -5.60 7.99
N GLU A 296 -9.22 -5.39 6.68
CA GLU A 296 -10.34 -4.82 5.94
C GLU A 296 -10.85 -5.80 4.89
N SER A 297 -12.04 -5.54 4.36
CA SER A 297 -12.59 -6.28 3.23
C SER A 297 -11.77 -5.99 1.95
N ALA A 298 -11.89 -6.83 0.92
CA ALA A 298 -10.89 -6.88 -0.16
C ALA A 298 -10.84 -5.62 -1.04
N VAL A 299 -11.99 -5.03 -1.35
CA VAL A 299 -12.13 -3.80 -2.15
C VAL A 299 -11.82 -2.58 -1.28
N ARG A 300 -12.36 -2.55 -0.05
CA ARG A 300 -12.09 -1.46 0.90
C ARG A 300 -10.62 -1.35 1.26
N SER A 301 -9.92 -2.48 1.39
CA SER A 301 -8.49 -2.49 1.65
C SER A 301 -7.67 -1.84 0.53
N ASP A 302 -8.13 -1.89 -0.73
CA ASP A 302 -7.48 -1.18 -1.85
C ASP A 302 -7.64 0.32 -1.69
N ILE A 303 -8.89 0.77 -1.49
CA ILE A 303 -9.20 2.19 -1.32
C ILE A 303 -8.39 2.77 -0.15
N LEU A 304 -8.42 2.09 1.00
CA LEU A 304 -7.72 2.54 2.20
C LEU A 304 -6.21 2.49 2.05
N THR A 305 -5.66 1.59 1.24
CA THR A 305 -4.22 1.58 0.93
C THR A 305 -3.81 2.87 0.24
N VAL A 306 -4.54 3.27 -0.81
CA VAL A 306 -4.25 4.51 -1.55
C VAL A 306 -4.44 5.74 -0.67
N ILE A 307 -5.62 5.87 -0.03
CA ILE A 307 -5.95 7.04 0.81
C ILE A 307 -4.94 7.21 1.94
N ARG A 308 -4.68 6.14 2.71
CA ARG A 308 -3.84 6.24 3.91
C ARG A 308 -2.36 6.36 3.59
N TYR A 309 -1.92 5.88 2.43
CA TYR A 309 -0.55 6.14 1.98
C TYR A 309 -0.36 7.60 1.61
N VAL A 310 -1.30 8.20 0.86
CA VAL A 310 -1.23 9.63 0.53
C VAL A 310 -1.28 10.49 1.79
N LEU A 311 -2.17 10.17 2.75
CA LEU A 311 -2.18 10.86 4.05
C LEU A 311 -0.84 10.75 4.79
N ALA A 312 -0.25 9.55 4.85
CA ALA A 312 1.06 9.35 5.48
C ALA A 312 2.18 10.17 4.80
N LEU A 313 2.12 10.33 3.47
CA LEU A 313 3.07 11.16 2.74
C LEU A 313 2.88 12.65 3.04
N ILE A 314 1.64 13.13 3.09
CA ILE A 314 1.32 14.52 3.45
C ILE A 314 1.81 14.82 4.88
N ASP A 315 1.52 13.95 5.84
CA ASP A 315 1.98 14.08 7.23
C ASP A 315 3.51 14.17 7.31
N HIS A 316 4.21 13.30 6.57
CA HIS A 316 5.67 13.28 6.57
C HIS A 316 6.26 14.57 6.01
N VAL A 317 5.69 15.09 4.92
CA VAL A 317 6.13 16.36 4.31
C VAL A 317 5.90 17.52 5.27
N GLU A 318 4.75 17.55 5.95
CA GLU A 318 4.45 18.57 6.96
C GLU A 318 5.44 18.52 8.13
N ALA A 319 5.68 17.33 8.70
CA ALA A 319 6.63 17.15 9.78
C ALA A 319 8.07 17.50 9.37
N ALA A 320 8.49 17.09 8.17
CA ALA A 320 9.83 17.36 7.66
C ALA A 320 10.06 18.86 7.43
N GLN A 321 9.08 19.59 6.90
CA GLN A 321 9.17 21.04 6.72
C GLN A 321 9.11 21.82 8.03
N ALA A 322 8.38 21.32 9.04
CA ALA A 322 8.38 21.93 10.37
C ALA A 322 9.74 21.74 11.08
N ALA A 323 10.42 20.62 10.83
CA ALA A 323 11.72 20.28 11.44
C ALA A 323 12.93 20.91 10.73
N ALA A 324 12.82 21.23 9.43
CA ALA A 324 13.89 21.81 8.64
C ALA A 324 13.68 23.31 8.40
N PRO A 325 14.58 24.20 8.88
CA PRO A 325 14.43 25.64 8.70
C PRO A 325 14.52 26.10 7.23
N THR A 326 15.10 25.29 6.33
CA THR A 326 15.19 25.61 4.89
C THR A 326 14.85 24.44 3.97
N LYS A 327 14.23 24.72 2.81
CA LYS A 327 13.89 23.70 1.79
C LYS A 327 15.14 22.99 1.22
N GLN A 328 16.30 23.64 1.25
CA GLN A 328 17.59 23.06 0.84
C GLN A 328 18.05 21.90 1.72
N GLU A 329 17.60 21.82 2.98
CA GLU A 329 17.89 20.70 3.88
C GLU A 329 17.00 19.48 3.58
N LEU A 330 15.95 19.64 2.76
CA LEU A 330 15.04 18.57 2.33
C LEU A 330 15.35 18.13 0.90
N THR A 331 16.57 17.66 0.66
CA THR A 331 17.08 17.27 -0.66
C THR A 331 16.12 16.35 -1.42
N TRP A 332 15.47 15.40 -0.75
CA TRP A 332 14.52 14.49 -1.38
C TRP A 332 13.24 15.18 -1.87
N LEU A 333 12.75 16.21 -1.18
CA LEU A 333 11.61 17.03 -1.63
C LEU A 333 12.01 17.89 -2.84
N THR A 334 13.25 18.38 -2.88
CA THR A 334 13.74 19.12 -4.05
C THR A 334 13.78 18.26 -5.31
N MET A 335 13.95 16.93 -5.19
CA MET A 335 13.87 15.99 -6.34
C MET A 335 12.47 15.87 -6.93
N LEU A 336 11.43 16.19 -6.15
CA LEU A 336 10.04 16.17 -6.61
C LEU A 336 9.67 17.45 -7.36
N GLY A 337 10.26 18.58 -6.98
CA GLY A 337 10.06 19.89 -7.61
C GLY A 337 9.34 20.89 -6.68
N GLU A 338 8.94 22.04 -7.22
CA GLU A 338 8.11 23.01 -6.48
C GLU A 338 6.66 22.58 -6.40
N GLN A 339 6.14 22.04 -7.49
CA GLN A 339 4.83 21.41 -7.60
C GLN A 339 5.05 19.92 -7.80
N TRP A 340 4.35 19.11 -7.02
CA TRP A 340 4.52 17.67 -7.06
C TRP A 340 3.22 16.95 -6.70
N ARG A 341 3.13 15.71 -7.19
CA ARG A 341 2.01 14.80 -6.92
C ARG A 341 2.50 13.65 -6.06
N PRO A 342 1.66 13.06 -5.19
CA PRO A 342 2.01 11.80 -4.51
C PRO A 342 2.52 10.72 -5.47
N ALA A 343 1.95 10.68 -6.68
CA ALA A 343 2.35 9.78 -7.77
C ALA A 343 3.80 9.98 -8.28
N ASP A 344 4.41 11.14 -8.04
CA ASP A 344 5.82 11.40 -8.37
C ASP A 344 6.78 10.70 -7.40
N PHE A 345 6.38 10.55 -6.13
CA PHE A 345 7.15 9.87 -5.10
C PHE A 345 6.99 8.35 -5.22
N VAL A 346 5.73 7.89 -5.30
CA VAL A 346 5.36 6.49 -5.52
C VAL A 346 4.22 6.47 -6.52
N HIS A 347 4.40 5.78 -7.66
CA HIS A 347 3.39 5.72 -8.72
C HIS A 347 2.10 5.04 -8.27
N GLY A 348 2.20 4.10 -7.32
CA GLY A 348 1.07 3.30 -6.87
C GLY A 348 1.52 2.04 -6.14
N PHE A 349 0.66 1.03 -6.12
CA PHE A 349 0.92 -0.26 -5.51
C PHE A 349 0.69 -1.39 -6.48
N HIS A 350 1.69 -2.25 -6.63
CA HIS A 350 1.45 -3.60 -7.09
C HIS A 350 0.67 -4.37 -6.02
N THR A 351 -0.41 -5.02 -6.45
CA THR A 351 -1.34 -5.71 -5.56
C THR A 351 -1.56 -7.13 -6.01
N VAL A 352 -1.57 -8.05 -5.05
CA VAL A 352 -1.83 -9.46 -5.32
C VAL A 352 -2.83 -10.00 -4.32
N PHE A 353 -3.92 -10.53 -4.85
CA PHE A 353 -4.96 -11.19 -4.07
C PHE A 353 -4.76 -12.71 -4.11
N TYR A 354 -4.74 -13.29 -2.91
CA TYR A 354 -4.49 -14.70 -2.68
C TYR A 354 -5.72 -15.33 -2.04
N LYS A 355 -6.26 -16.39 -2.67
CA LYS A 355 -7.33 -17.20 -2.11
C LYS A 355 -6.75 -18.28 -1.20
N ASP A 356 -7.30 -18.40 0.00
CA ASP A 356 -7.02 -19.55 0.85
C ASP A 356 -7.83 -20.77 0.38
N LEU A 357 -7.14 -21.87 0.11
CA LEU A 357 -7.73 -23.17 -0.24
C LEU A 357 -7.51 -24.20 0.90
N GLY A 358 -7.23 -23.73 2.12
CA GLY A 358 -6.97 -24.55 3.29
C GLY A 358 -5.52 -25.03 3.36
N ASN A 359 -5.16 -26.00 2.52
CA ASN A 359 -3.79 -26.56 2.47
C ASN A 359 -2.88 -25.88 1.44
N ALA A 360 -3.43 -24.97 0.64
CA ALA A 360 -2.70 -24.23 -0.37
C ALA A 360 -3.26 -22.82 -0.50
N VAL A 361 -2.47 -21.95 -1.13
CA VAL A 361 -2.88 -20.58 -1.45
C VAL A 361 -2.69 -20.39 -2.94
N THR A 362 -3.69 -19.83 -3.61
CA THR A 362 -3.66 -19.57 -5.05
C THR A 362 -3.68 -18.08 -5.32
N THR A 363 -2.88 -17.64 -6.29
CA THR A 363 -2.91 -16.25 -6.77
C THR A 363 -4.13 -16.07 -7.66
N MET A 364 -5.08 -15.24 -7.23
CA MET A 364 -6.34 -15.00 -7.95
C MET A 364 -6.25 -13.80 -8.88
N ASN A 365 -5.55 -12.76 -8.44
CA ASN A 365 -5.45 -11.51 -9.18
C ASN A 365 -4.11 -10.85 -8.91
N ILE A 366 -3.53 -10.29 -9.96
CA ILE A 366 -2.38 -9.38 -9.91
C ILE A 366 -2.85 -8.09 -10.57
N SER A 367 -2.85 -6.99 -9.83
CA SER A 367 -3.32 -5.69 -10.29
C SER A 367 -2.40 -4.57 -9.84
N PHE A 368 -2.61 -3.37 -10.39
CA PHE A 368 -1.95 -2.14 -9.95
C PHE A 368 -2.99 -1.15 -9.43
N LEU A 369 -2.68 -0.46 -8.33
CA LEU A 369 -3.47 0.65 -7.80
C LEU A 369 -2.64 1.92 -7.97
N ASN A 370 -3.00 2.79 -8.91
CA ASN A 370 -2.33 4.08 -9.04
C ASN A 370 -2.58 4.93 -7.80
N LEU A 371 -1.62 5.78 -7.45
CA LEU A 371 -1.95 6.95 -6.64
C LEU A 371 -2.67 7.97 -7.53
N PRO A 372 -3.69 8.68 -7.01
CA PRO A 372 -4.52 9.58 -7.81
C PRO A 372 -3.69 10.75 -8.36
N ASN A 373 -3.75 10.98 -9.68
CA ASN A 373 -3.07 12.12 -10.30
C ASN A 373 -3.75 13.46 -10.05
N TRP A 374 -5.00 13.47 -9.59
CA TRP A 374 -5.75 14.68 -9.26
C TRP A 374 -5.33 15.35 -7.94
N ILE A 375 -4.43 14.72 -7.18
CA ILE A 375 -3.80 15.33 -6.00
C ILE A 375 -2.50 15.99 -6.42
N GLU A 376 -2.49 17.32 -6.48
CA GLU A 376 -1.31 18.11 -6.83
C GLU A 376 -1.03 19.14 -5.74
N LEU A 377 0.12 19.02 -5.08
CA LEU A 377 0.53 19.91 -4.01
C LEU A 377 1.36 21.03 -4.62
N ARG A 378 0.74 22.21 -4.78
CA ARG A 378 1.34 23.40 -5.37
C ARG A 378 1.80 24.39 -4.30
N GLN A 379 1.07 24.46 -3.20
CA GLN A 379 1.32 25.36 -2.07
C GLN A 379 1.06 24.67 -0.72
N PRO A 380 1.63 25.17 0.39
CA PRO A 380 1.47 24.59 1.72
C PRO A 380 0.02 24.32 2.15
N GLU A 381 -0.91 25.18 1.73
CA GLU A 381 -2.34 25.15 2.08
C GLU A 381 -3.07 23.97 1.43
N ASP A 382 -2.57 23.46 0.30
CA ASP A 382 -3.18 22.33 -0.41
C ASP A 382 -3.19 21.07 0.46
N ARG A 383 -2.22 20.94 1.38
CA ARG A 383 -2.14 19.81 2.31
C ARG A 383 -3.39 19.69 3.18
N ALA A 384 -3.79 20.78 3.83
CA ALA A 384 -4.98 20.78 4.67
C ALA A 384 -6.25 20.48 3.86
N ILE A 385 -6.29 20.96 2.61
CA ILE A 385 -7.39 20.70 1.68
C ILE A 385 -7.49 19.20 1.36
N TYR A 386 -6.40 18.59 0.89
CA TYR A 386 -6.39 17.19 0.50
C TYR A 386 -6.53 16.25 1.71
N THR A 387 -5.95 16.58 2.86
CA THR A 387 -6.19 15.84 4.11
C THR A 387 -7.68 15.80 4.45
N ALA A 388 -8.38 16.94 4.42
CA ALA A 388 -9.82 16.98 4.70
C ALA A 388 -10.66 16.17 3.71
N ILE A 389 -10.30 16.15 2.42
CA ILE A 389 -10.96 15.35 1.39
C ILE A 389 -10.73 13.86 1.63
N LEU A 390 -9.47 13.45 1.83
CA LEU A 390 -9.07 12.05 2.01
C LEU A 390 -9.62 11.44 3.30
N GLU A 391 -9.63 12.20 4.40
CA GLU A 391 -10.23 11.76 5.66
C GLU A 391 -11.75 11.59 5.54
N GLU A 392 -12.44 12.51 4.85
CA GLU A 392 -13.85 12.36 4.55
C GLU A 392 -14.10 11.08 3.74
N TYR A 393 -13.30 10.82 2.70
CA TYR A 393 -13.42 9.64 1.85
C TYR A 393 -13.20 8.35 2.63
N GLU A 394 -12.19 8.30 3.50
CA GLU A 394 -12.00 7.19 4.42
C GLU A 394 -13.28 6.94 5.25
N GLN A 395 -13.88 7.99 5.82
CA GLN A 395 -15.10 7.84 6.61
C GLN A 395 -16.30 7.36 5.78
N ILE A 396 -16.43 7.82 4.54
CA ILE A 396 -17.48 7.40 3.60
C ILE A 396 -17.32 5.92 3.29
N VAL A 397 -16.15 5.43 2.89
CA VAL A 397 -16.00 4.03 2.48
C VAL A 397 -16.11 3.04 3.65
N ARG A 398 -15.80 3.49 4.87
CA ARG A 398 -15.92 2.64 6.07
C ARG A 398 -17.37 2.28 6.41
N GLN A 399 -18.36 3.03 5.92
CA GLN A 399 -19.77 2.74 6.20
C GLN A 399 -20.35 1.60 5.36
N PHE A 400 -19.69 1.23 4.26
CA PHE A 400 -20.15 0.18 3.35
C PHE A 400 -19.72 -1.22 3.82
N ALA A 401 -20.42 -2.26 3.41
CA ALA A 401 -20.13 -3.66 3.69
C ALA A 401 -20.14 -4.50 2.42
N GLU A 402 -19.04 -5.19 2.13
CA GLU A 402 -18.87 -5.97 0.89
C GLU A 402 -19.77 -7.22 0.80
N ASN A 403 -20.45 -7.59 1.88
CA ASN A 403 -21.40 -8.72 1.87
C ASN A 403 -22.81 -8.31 1.42
N LYS A 404 -23.01 -7.07 0.96
CA LYS A 404 -24.27 -6.59 0.37
C LYS A 404 -24.02 -6.08 -1.04
N GLY A 405 -24.79 -6.55 -2.02
CA GLY A 405 -24.63 -6.24 -3.45
C GLY A 405 -24.48 -4.75 -3.75
N GLU A 406 -25.44 -3.92 -3.35
CA GLU A 406 -25.38 -2.47 -3.62
C GLU A 406 -24.16 -1.78 -2.97
N GLU A 407 -23.72 -2.23 -1.79
CA GLU A 407 -22.60 -1.63 -1.08
C GLU A 407 -21.24 -2.09 -1.63
N ILE A 408 -21.14 -3.30 -2.20
CA ILE A 408 -19.93 -3.72 -2.92
C ILE A 408 -19.79 -2.96 -4.25
N ASP A 409 -20.88 -2.71 -4.97
CA ASP A 409 -20.86 -1.94 -6.22
C ASP A 409 -20.40 -0.50 -5.96
N LEU A 410 -20.90 0.14 -4.89
CA LEU A 410 -20.43 1.46 -4.45
C LEU A 410 -18.94 1.47 -4.12
N LEU A 411 -18.43 0.41 -3.46
CA LEU A 411 -17.00 0.29 -3.16
C LEU A 411 -16.17 0.09 -4.45
N GLN A 412 -16.67 -0.64 -5.43
CA GLN A 412 -15.97 -0.83 -6.71
C GLN A 412 -15.88 0.48 -7.50
N GLN A 413 -16.99 1.20 -7.68
CA GLN A 413 -16.99 2.51 -8.34
C GLN A 413 -16.08 3.51 -7.62
N PHE A 414 -16.09 3.52 -6.28
CA PHE A 414 -15.22 4.40 -5.51
C PHE A 414 -13.75 4.00 -5.63
N ARG A 415 -13.45 2.69 -5.65
CA ARG A 415 -12.09 2.19 -5.90
C ARG A 415 -11.59 2.65 -7.26
N ASP A 416 -12.41 2.52 -8.29
CA ASP A 416 -12.06 2.89 -9.65
C ASP A 416 -11.82 4.39 -9.76
N PHE A 417 -12.63 5.23 -9.09
CA PHE A 417 -12.35 6.67 -8.97
C PHE A 417 -10.99 6.96 -8.32
N ILE A 418 -10.68 6.32 -7.18
CA ILE A 418 -9.47 6.60 -6.41
C ILE A 418 -8.19 6.24 -7.19
N VAL A 419 -8.25 5.25 -8.08
CA VAL A 419 -7.10 4.81 -8.91
C VAL A 419 -7.12 5.36 -10.34
N ALA A 420 -8.19 6.07 -10.72
CA ALA A 420 -8.34 6.67 -12.04
C ALA A 420 -7.85 8.13 -12.06
N ASP A 421 -7.65 8.62 -13.27
CA ASP A 421 -7.22 9.99 -13.56
C ASP A 421 -8.37 10.89 -14.05
N ASN A 422 -9.62 10.45 -13.86
CA ASN A 422 -10.81 11.21 -14.28
C ASN A 422 -11.96 11.07 -13.26
N LEU A 423 -13.00 11.89 -13.44
CA LEU A 423 -14.15 11.97 -12.53
C LEU A 423 -15.31 11.04 -12.91
N ASP A 424 -15.22 10.26 -14.00
CA ASP A 424 -16.36 9.46 -14.48
C ASP A 424 -16.81 8.41 -13.46
N PRO A 425 -15.91 7.56 -12.88
CA PRO A 425 -16.30 6.61 -11.85
C PRO A 425 -16.82 7.31 -10.59
N PHE A 426 -16.38 8.54 -10.34
CA PHE A 426 -16.88 9.33 -9.22
C PHE A 426 -18.32 9.79 -9.45
N PHE A 427 -18.67 10.24 -10.66
CA PHE A 427 -20.04 10.60 -10.98
C PHE A 427 -20.98 9.40 -10.94
N GLU A 428 -20.54 8.22 -11.41
CA GLU A 428 -21.27 6.97 -11.24
C GLU A 428 -21.50 6.65 -9.76
N PHE A 429 -20.43 6.72 -8.95
CA PHE A 429 -20.51 6.56 -7.50
C PHE A 429 -21.52 7.54 -6.88
N THR A 430 -21.43 8.84 -7.16
CA THR A 430 -22.33 9.83 -6.54
C THR A 430 -23.80 9.61 -6.91
N THR A 431 -24.07 9.14 -8.14
CA THR A 431 -25.42 8.78 -8.59
C THR A 431 -25.98 7.62 -7.78
N ALA A 432 -25.24 6.51 -7.70
CA ALA A 432 -25.65 5.34 -6.93
C ALA A 432 -25.75 5.66 -5.43
N TYR A 433 -24.78 6.42 -4.92
CA TYR A 433 -24.67 6.79 -3.52
C TYR A 433 -25.83 7.67 -3.06
N SER A 434 -26.35 8.56 -3.92
CA SER A 434 -27.55 9.35 -3.59
C SER A 434 -28.78 8.48 -3.30
N SER A 435 -28.94 7.40 -4.06
CA SER A 435 -30.04 6.43 -3.87
C SER A 435 -29.83 5.62 -2.59
N TRP A 436 -28.60 5.19 -2.34
CA TRP A 436 -28.24 4.51 -1.11
C TRP A 436 -28.46 5.38 0.14
N LEU A 437 -28.11 6.67 0.10
CA LEU A 437 -28.34 7.62 1.20
C LEU A 437 -29.82 7.72 1.57
N ILE A 438 -30.68 7.80 0.56
CA ILE A 438 -32.14 7.83 0.73
C ILE A 438 -32.62 6.54 1.40
N SER A 439 -32.16 5.37 0.93
CA SER A 439 -32.52 4.06 1.50
C SER A 439 -32.06 3.90 2.96
N GLN A 440 -30.81 4.28 3.28
CA GLN A 440 -30.33 4.22 4.67
C GLN A 440 -31.06 5.22 5.55
N GLY A 441 -31.43 6.39 5.02
CA GLY A 441 -32.19 7.41 5.73
C GLY A 441 -33.57 6.93 6.21
N GLU A 442 -34.16 5.93 5.56
CA GLU A 442 -35.48 5.37 5.93
C GLU A 442 -35.42 4.37 7.07
N LYS A 443 -34.28 3.70 7.27
CA LYS A 443 -34.13 2.66 8.29
C LYS A 443 -34.40 3.23 9.67
N LYS A 444 -35.36 2.63 10.40
CA LYS A 444 -35.69 3.02 11.77
C LYS A 444 -34.53 2.59 12.70
N GLY A 445 -34.10 3.51 13.57
CA GLY A 445 -33.05 3.24 14.57
C GLY A 445 -31.62 3.16 14.03
N GLY A 446 -31.39 3.42 12.73
CA GLY A 446 -30.04 3.46 12.15
C GLY A 446 -29.31 4.77 12.46
N PHE A 447 -27.98 4.73 12.52
CA PHE A 447 -27.17 5.95 12.52
C PHE A 447 -27.32 6.69 11.20
N PRO A 448 -27.37 8.03 11.19
CA PRO A 448 -27.41 8.80 9.95
C PRO A 448 -26.21 8.42 9.06
N PRO A 449 -26.44 8.08 7.78
CA PRO A 449 -25.34 7.80 6.87
C PRO A 449 -24.48 9.06 6.74
N ARG A 450 -23.16 8.86 6.62
CA ARG A 450 -22.25 9.98 6.34
C ARG A 450 -22.56 10.54 4.97
N ARG A 451 -22.17 11.78 4.71
CA ARG A 451 -22.45 12.49 3.44
C ARG A 451 -21.20 13.26 3.04
N LEU A 452 -21.02 13.45 1.74
CA LEU A 452 -19.96 14.30 1.21
C LEU A 452 -20.21 15.76 1.58
N ASN A 453 -19.15 16.45 1.98
CA ASN A 453 -19.13 17.86 2.26
C ASN A 453 -19.09 18.63 0.94
N VAL A 454 -19.98 19.62 0.80
CA VAL A 454 -20.12 20.41 -0.43
C VAL A 454 -18.84 21.20 -0.74
N ASN A 455 -18.13 21.69 0.28
CA ASN A 455 -16.88 22.44 0.09
C ASN A 455 -15.76 21.51 -0.39
N ASN A 456 -15.63 20.32 0.20
CA ASN A 456 -14.65 19.32 -0.24
C ASN A 456 -14.93 18.84 -1.66
N LEU A 457 -16.21 18.56 -1.97
CA LEU A 457 -16.66 18.16 -3.30
C LEU A 457 -16.36 19.24 -4.35
N ARG A 458 -16.66 20.50 -4.04
CA ARG A 458 -16.34 21.65 -4.91
C ARG A 458 -14.84 21.73 -5.17
N ARG A 459 -14.02 21.62 -4.12
CA ARG A 459 -12.55 21.69 -4.22
C ARG A 459 -12.00 20.56 -5.08
N LEU A 460 -12.44 19.32 -4.86
CA LEU A 460 -12.09 18.17 -5.70
C LEU A 460 -12.40 18.45 -7.18
N ILE A 461 -13.65 18.78 -7.50
CA ILE A 461 -14.07 18.93 -8.90
C ILE A 461 -13.28 20.06 -9.57
N MET A 462 -13.09 21.19 -8.90
CA MET A 462 -12.31 22.31 -9.45
C MET A 462 -10.82 22.00 -9.60
N SER A 463 -10.24 21.17 -8.73
CA SER A 463 -8.84 20.76 -8.87
C SER A 463 -8.65 19.73 -9.99
N SER A 464 -9.60 18.81 -10.15
CA SER A 464 -9.50 17.72 -11.13
C SER A 464 -9.96 18.14 -12.52
N GLU A 465 -11.01 18.95 -12.63
CA GLU A 465 -11.60 19.39 -13.89
C GLU A 465 -11.97 20.89 -13.82
N PRO A 466 -10.99 21.79 -14.03
CA PRO A 466 -11.20 23.23 -13.95
C PRO A 466 -12.31 23.76 -14.87
N ALA A 467 -12.59 23.07 -16.00
CA ALA A 467 -13.62 23.47 -16.95
C ALA A 467 -15.05 23.44 -16.35
N LEU A 468 -15.27 22.70 -15.25
CA LEU A 468 -16.55 22.66 -14.55
C LEU A 468 -16.75 23.85 -13.59
N SER A 469 -15.71 24.65 -13.32
CA SER A 469 -15.77 25.77 -12.36
C SER A 469 -16.89 26.79 -12.68
N PRO A 470 -17.08 27.25 -13.94
CA PRO A 470 -18.16 28.18 -14.26
C PRO A 470 -19.56 27.63 -13.97
N ILE A 471 -19.74 26.31 -14.09
CA ILE A 471 -21.00 25.63 -13.79
C ILE A 471 -21.23 25.65 -12.28
N LEU A 472 -20.22 25.28 -11.48
CA LEU A 472 -20.31 25.24 -10.02
C LEU A 472 -20.52 26.62 -9.38
N GLU A 473 -20.04 27.68 -10.04
CA GLU A 473 -20.17 29.07 -9.59
C GLU A 473 -21.47 29.74 -10.06
N SER A 474 -22.15 29.15 -11.04
CA SER A 474 -23.43 29.66 -11.52
C SER A 474 -24.51 29.58 -10.43
N LYS A 475 -25.11 30.74 -10.11
CA LYS A 475 -26.25 30.82 -9.19
C LYS A 475 -27.43 29.97 -9.66
N GLY A 476 -27.63 29.85 -10.97
CA GLY A 476 -28.66 29.00 -11.56
C GLY A 476 -28.45 27.53 -11.21
N PHE A 477 -27.24 27.02 -11.42
CA PHE A 477 -26.89 25.64 -11.06
C PHE A 477 -27.03 25.40 -9.55
N GLN A 478 -26.52 26.32 -8.72
CA GLN A 478 -26.61 26.20 -7.26
C GLN A 478 -28.07 26.15 -6.76
N ASN A 479 -28.96 26.96 -7.35
CA ASN A 479 -30.39 26.94 -7.01
C ASN A 479 -31.05 25.62 -7.41
N VAL A 480 -30.72 25.07 -8.59
CA VAL A 480 -31.22 23.76 -9.03
C VAL A 480 -30.71 22.64 -8.11
N ALA A 481 -29.41 22.63 -7.78
CA ALA A 481 -28.83 21.66 -6.86
C ALA A 481 -29.45 21.76 -5.45
N TYR A 482 -29.74 22.98 -4.99
CA TYR A 482 -30.45 23.22 -3.73
C TYR A 482 -31.85 22.61 -3.76
N ALA A 483 -32.63 22.86 -4.82
CA ALA A 483 -33.97 22.30 -4.99
C ALA A 483 -33.94 20.77 -4.97
N ILE A 484 -33.04 20.15 -5.75
CA ILE A 484 -32.85 18.68 -5.76
C ILE A 484 -32.57 18.17 -4.34
N ARG A 485 -31.67 18.82 -3.60
CA ARG A 485 -31.33 18.42 -2.22
C ARG A 485 -32.49 18.62 -1.24
N GLN A 486 -33.32 19.65 -1.42
CA GLN A 486 -34.50 19.87 -0.58
C GLN A 486 -35.55 18.78 -0.82
N SER A 487 -35.75 18.34 -2.08
CA SER A 487 -36.74 17.32 -2.45
C SER A 487 -36.28 15.87 -2.34
N THR A 488 -35.05 15.62 -1.87
CA THR A 488 -34.50 14.26 -1.72
C THR A 488 -34.10 14.02 -0.27
N VAL A 489 -32.81 14.14 0.03
CA VAL A 489 -32.19 13.80 1.32
C VAL A 489 -32.70 14.69 2.46
N THR A 490 -32.99 15.97 2.20
CA THR A 490 -33.45 16.91 3.25
C THR A 490 -34.92 16.71 3.58
N ALA A 491 -35.79 16.53 2.56
CA ALA A 491 -37.20 16.25 2.76
C ALA A 491 -37.42 15.02 3.64
N GLN A 492 -36.60 13.97 3.50
CA GLN A 492 -36.69 12.78 4.36
C GLN A 492 -36.49 13.10 5.85
N TYR A 493 -35.49 13.94 6.16
CA TYR A 493 -35.22 14.32 7.54
C TYR A 493 -36.32 15.22 8.11
N LYS A 494 -36.77 16.20 7.32
CA LYS A 494 -37.87 17.11 7.68
C LYS A 494 -39.20 16.38 7.88
N ARG A 495 -39.51 15.38 7.04
CA ARG A 495 -40.69 14.52 7.19
C ARG A 495 -40.70 13.77 8.53
N LYS A 496 -39.54 13.31 9.00
CA LYS A 496 -39.40 12.70 10.34
C LYS A 496 -39.65 13.70 11.48
N GLN A 497 -39.45 14.99 11.24
CA GLN A 497 -39.73 16.09 12.19
C GLN A 497 -41.13 16.70 12.03
N GLY A 498 -41.99 16.12 11.19
CA GLY A 498 -43.36 16.59 10.96
C GLY A 498 -43.50 17.65 9.86
N ASP A 499 -42.40 18.11 9.27
CA ASP A 499 -42.42 19.08 8.16
C ASP A 499 -42.57 18.37 6.81
N ARG A 500 -43.71 18.60 6.15
CA ARG A 500 -44.10 17.98 4.86
C ARG A 500 -44.15 18.98 3.70
N ARG A 501 -43.47 20.13 3.81
CA ARG A 501 -43.45 21.16 2.76
C ARG A 501 -42.96 20.67 1.40
N TYR A 502 -42.20 19.58 1.34
CA TYR A 502 -41.69 19.01 0.10
C TYR A 502 -41.88 17.49 0.07
N ASP A 503 -42.39 16.98 -1.05
CA ASP A 503 -42.44 15.55 -1.30
C ASP A 503 -41.04 14.97 -1.53
N VAL A 504 -40.82 13.77 -0.97
CA VAL A 504 -39.57 13.02 -1.17
C VAL A 504 -39.59 12.38 -2.56
N ARG A 505 -38.72 12.84 -3.46
CA ARG A 505 -38.59 12.32 -4.82
C ARG A 505 -37.54 11.22 -4.88
N TYR A 506 -37.98 9.98 -4.70
CA TYR A 506 -37.18 8.79 -4.91
C TYR A 506 -36.80 8.66 -6.39
N GLY A 507 -35.57 8.19 -6.67
CA GLY A 507 -35.14 7.90 -8.04
C GLY A 507 -34.76 9.10 -8.91
N LEU A 508 -35.00 10.35 -8.47
CA LEU A 508 -34.73 11.57 -9.24
C LEU A 508 -33.32 11.60 -9.85
N GLY A 509 -32.29 11.23 -9.09
CA GLY A 509 -30.91 11.18 -9.59
C GLY A 509 -30.71 10.19 -10.73
N ARG A 510 -31.30 8.98 -10.62
CA ARG A 510 -31.24 7.95 -11.68
C ARG A 510 -32.01 8.38 -12.92
N ASP A 511 -33.16 9.01 -12.74
CA ASP A 511 -33.95 9.52 -13.85
C ASP A 511 -33.20 10.60 -14.61
N LEU A 512 -32.61 11.58 -13.91
CA LEU A 512 -31.81 12.63 -14.53
C LEU A 512 -30.59 12.07 -15.27
N VAL A 513 -29.89 11.09 -14.71
CA VAL A 513 -28.76 10.44 -15.39
C VAL A 513 -29.21 9.65 -16.61
N ARG A 514 -30.32 8.92 -16.55
CA ARG A 514 -30.85 8.21 -17.73
C ARG A 514 -31.17 9.17 -18.87
N GLN A 515 -31.77 10.32 -18.56
CA GLN A 515 -32.12 11.35 -19.56
C GLN A 515 -30.90 12.18 -20.00
N SER A 516 -29.77 12.11 -19.29
CA SER A 516 -28.55 12.88 -19.62
C SER A 516 -27.87 12.44 -20.91
N GLN A 517 -28.23 11.28 -21.46
CA GLN A 517 -27.74 10.81 -22.76
C GLN A 517 -28.14 11.75 -23.91
N TYR A 518 -29.26 12.46 -23.78
CA TYR A 518 -29.75 13.42 -24.76
C TYR A 518 -30.06 14.76 -24.09
N SER A 519 -29.37 15.82 -24.51
CA SER A 519 -29.46 17.15 -23.86
C SER A 519 -30.88 17.70 -23.77
N ALA A 520 -31.69 17.53 -24.82
CA ALA A 520 -33.08 17.98 -24.85
C ALA A 520 -33.95 17.22 -23.83
N GLU A 521 -33.76 15.91 -23.70
CA GLU A 521 -34.49 15.08 -22.75
C GLU A 521 -34.10 15.41 -21.30
N PHE A 522 -32.81 15.64 -21.05
CA PHE A 522 -32.32 16.10 -19.76
C PHE A 522 -32.93 17.45 -19.35
N VAL A 523 -32.93 18.43 -20.27
CA VAL A 523 -33.50 19.76 -20.00
C VAL A 523 -35.00 19.67 -19.75
N ALA A 524 -35.73 18.85 -20.53
CA ALA A 524 -37.15 18.62 -20.32
C ALA A 524 -37.43 18.00 -18.94
N ALA A 525 -36.71 16.95 -18.57
CA ALA A 525 -36.84 16.28 -17.28
C ALA A 525 -36.51 17.21 -16.10
N LEU A 526 -35.46 18.03 -16.24
CA LEU A 526 -35.05 19.00 -15.23
C LEU A 526 -36.10 20.13 -15.09
N SER A 527 -36.65 20.61 -16.20
CA SER A 527 -37.68 21.66 -16.21
C SER A 527 -38.97 21.19 -15.56
N ASP A 528 -39.42 19.97 -15.88
CA ASP A 528 -40.57 19.33 -15.24
C ASP A 528 -40.34 19.15 -13.73
N PHE A 529 -39.12 18.74 -13.33
CA PHE A 529 -38.75 18.67 -11.92
C PHE A 529 -38.92 20.03 -11.22
N MET A 530 -38.34 21.09 -11.79
CA MET A 530 -38.36 22.44 -11.22
C MET A 530 -39.78 23.03 -11.17
N HIS A 531 -40.60 22.81 -12.20
CA HIS A 531 -42.00 23.22 -12.20
C HIS A 531 -42.75 22.59 -11.02
N LYS A 532 -42.63 21.28 -10.84
CA LYS A 532 -43.25 20.56 -9.73
C LYS A 532 -42.66 20.94 -8.35
N TYR A 533 -41.44 21.48 -8.29
CA TYR A 533 -40.82 21.90 -7.03
C TYR A 533 -41.35 23.26 -6.55
N ASN A 534 -41.69 24.13 -7.50
CA ASN A 534 -42.20 25.48 -7.23
C ASN A 534 -43.73 25.56 -7.13
N ALA A 535 -44.45 24.55 -7.63
CA ALA A 535 -45.88 24.37 -7.44
C ALA A 535 -46.17 23.87 -6.02
#